data_AF-A0A9P5WBU8-F1
#
_entry.id   AF-A0A9P5WBU8-F1
#
_cell.length_a   1.000
_cell.length_b   1.000
_cell.length_c   1.000
_cell.angle_alpha   90.00
_cell.angle_beta   90.00
_cell.angle_gamma   90.00
#
_symmetry.space_group_name_H-M   'P 1'
#
loop_
_entity.id
_entity.type
_entity.pdbx_description
1 polymer ?
#
loop_
_entity_poly.entity_id
_entity_poly.type
_entity_poly.pdbx_seq_one_letter_code
_entity_poly.pdbx_strand_id
1 'polypeptide(L)'
;SAFKKYYNERFPLAKSDLESSKRMASLVSGQAWADNVMRKITFNLMPSSIMKKIYVETLAYRPQASFLPKVEYRGSGRVNSQKESKRYLHEMATTT
;
A
#
# COMPACT_ATOMS: atom_id res chain seq x y z
N SER A 1 17.73 -12.18 9.88
CA SER A 1 16.61 -12.61 10.73
C SER A 1 15.29 -12.25 10.10
N ALA A 2 14.17 -12.86 10.56
CA ALA A 2 12.82 -12.53 10.09
C ALA A 2 12.47 -11.04 10.27
N PHE A 3 12.87 -10.45 11.41
CA PHE A 3 12.66 -9.04 11.71
C PHE A 3 13.36 -8.09 10.72
N LYS A 4 14.61 -8.40 10.31
CA LYS A 4 15.34 -7.56 9.32
C LYS A 4 14.66 -7.58 7.95
N LYS A 5 14.15 -8.74 7.53
CA LYS A 5 13.40 -8.87 6.27
C LYS A 5 12.09 -8.08 6.33
N TYR A 6 11.33 -8.24 7.42
CA TYR A 6 10.10 -7.48 7.65
C TYR A 6 10.35 -5.97 7.65
N TYR A 7 11.39 -5.52 8.34
CA TYR A 7 11.78 -4.10 8.37
C TYR A 7 12.09 -3.58 6.97
N ASN A 8 12.91 -4.29 6.19
CA ASN A 8 13.27 -3.87 4.83
C ASN A 8 12.06 -3.81 3.88
N GLU A 9 11.08 -4.68 4.07
CA GLU A 9 9.84 -4.69 3.28
C GLU A 9 8.89 -3.55 3.68
N ARG A 10 8.79 -3.21 4.97
CA ARG A 10 7.76 -2.28 5.50
C ARG A 10 8.24 -0.85 5.72
N PHE A 11 9.48 -0.67 6.12
CA PHE A 11 10.04 0.65 6.41
C PHE A 11 9.91 1.65 5.25
N PRO A 12 10.25 1.31 3.98
CA PRO A 12 10.11 2.27 2.88
C PRO A 12 8.65 2.66 2.61
N LEU A 13 7.70 1.73 2.76
CA LEU A 13 6.27 2.00 2.63
C LEU A 13 5.79 2.96 3.73
N ALA A 14 6.09 2.64 4.99
CA ALA A 14 5.71 3.48 6.13
C ALA A 14 6.30 4.91 6.03
N LYS A 15 7.55 5.02 5.54
CA LYS A 15 8.19 6.32 5.29
C LYS A 15 7.45 7.10 4.20
N SER A 16 7.11 6.44 3.09
CA SER A 16 6.37 7.05 1.98
C SER A 16 4.97 7.50 2.41
N ASP A 17 4.28 6.73 3.25
CA ASP A 17 2.97 7.08 3.80
C ASP A 17 3.04 8.31 4.71
N LEU A 18 4.08 8.40 5.53
CA LEU A 18 4.31 9.55 6.41
C LEU A 18 4.59 10.82 5.59
N GLU A 19 5.47 10.73 4.60
CA GLU A 19 5.77 11.86 3.70
C GLU A 19 4.52 12.31 2.93
N SER A 20 3.73 11.36 2.43
CA SER A 20 2.48 11.64 1.72
C SER A 20 1.45 12.30 2.63
N SER A 21 1.32 11.83 3.88
CA SER A 21 0.43 12.41 4.88
C SER A 21 0.84 13.84 5.23
N LYS A 22 2.14 14.11 5.38
CA LYS A 22 2.65 15.46 5.63
C LYS A 22 2.34 16.41 4.46
N ARG A 23 2.51 15.95 3.21
CA ARG A 23 2.18 16.74 2.01
C ARG A 23 0.68 17.03 1.93
N MET A 24 -0.16 16.03 2.20
CA MET A 24 -1.61 16.21 2.23
C MET A 24 -2.03 17.21 3.31
N ALA A 25 -1.42 17.14 4.50
CA ALA A 25 -1.67 18.10 5.56
C ALA A 25 -1.31 19.54 5.16
N SER A 26 -0.20 19.74 4.45
CA SER A 26 0.19 21.05 3.90
C SER A 26 -0.80 21.55 2.84
N LEU A 27 -1.22 20.66 1.92
CA LEU A 27 -2.21 20.99 0.88
C LEU A 27 -3.57 21.40 1.46
N VAL A 28 -3.97 20.77 2.58
CA VAL A 28 -5.22 21.09 3.27
C VAL A 28 -5.09 22.37 4.09
N SER A 29 -3.97 22.58 4.79
CA SER A 29 -3.75 23.78 5.61
C SER A 29 -3.56 25.04 4.77
N GLY A 30 -3.04 24.93 3.55
CA GLY A 30 -2.97 26.02 2.57
C GLY A 30 -2.07 27.19 2.97
N GLN A 31 -1.09 26.95 3.85
CA GLN A 31 -0.26 28.00 4.42
C GLN A 31 0.67 28.68 3.39
N ALA A 32 1.08 27.96 2.33
CA ALA A 32 1.89 28.53 1.26
C ALA A 32 1.07 28.84 -0.01
N TRP A 33 1.49 29.87 -0.76
CA TRP A 33 0.89 30.18 -2.08
C TRP A 33 1.01 29.01 -3.06
N ALA A 34 2.14 28.29 -3.03
CA ALA A 34 2.34 27.08 -3.80
C ALA A 34 1.32 25.97 -3.43
N ASP A 35 0.98 25.83 -2.15
CA ASP A 35 -0.02 24.87 -1.69
C ASP A 35 -1.41 25.21 -2.24
N ASN A 36 -1.75 26.50 -2.33
CA ASN A 36 -3.01 26.95 -2.93
C ASN A 36 -3.11 26.64 -4.43
N VAL A 37 -2.01 26.77 -5.18
CA VAL A 37 -1.95 26.37 -6.60
C VAL A 37 -2.11 24.86 -6.74
N MET A 38 -1.34 24.09 -5.98
CA MET A 38 -1.41 22.62 -6.01
C MET A 38 -2.78 22.09 -5.55
N ARG A 39 -3.43 22.77 -4.60
CA ARG A 39 -4.80 22.46 -4.16
C ARG A 39 -5.78 22.64 -5.31
N LYS A 40 -5.74 23.76 -6.03
CA LYS A 40 -6.64 23.99 -7.19
C LYS A 40 -6.43 22.93 -8.27
N ILE A 41 -5.19 22.56 -8.57
CA ILE A 41 -4.89 21.51 -9.55
C ILE A 41 -5.41 20.16 -9.05
N THR A 42 -5.12 19.79 -7.80
CA THR A 42 -5.46 18.48 -7.25
C THR A 42 -6.97 18.30 -7.10
N PHE A 43 -7.70 19.30 -6.63
CA PHE A 43 -9.14 19.17 -6.38
C PHE A 43 -10.01 19.47 -7.61
N ASN A 44 -9.55 20.27 -8.57
CA ASN A 44 -10.36 20.61 -9.75
C ASN A 44 -9.92 19.90 -11.04
N LEU A 45 -8.63 19.56 -11.18
CA LEU A 45 -8.10 19.00 -12.43
C LEU A 45 -7.78 17.51 -12.34
N MET A 46 -7.71 16.92 -11.14
CA MET A 46 -7.44 15.49 -11.00
C MET A 46 -8.69 14.66 -11.31
N PRO A 47 -8.67 13.80 -12.34
CA PRO A 47 -9.78 12.91 -12.64
C PRO A 47 -10.01 11.91 -11.50
N SER A 48 -11.28 11.60 -11.22
CA SER A 48 -11.67 10.62 -10.20
C SER A 48 -11.07 9.23 -10.44
N SER A 49 -10.84 8.86 -11.70
CA SER A 49 -10.17 7.62 -12.08
C SER A 49 -8.72 7.54 -11.57
N ILE A 50 -7.99 8.67 -11.57
CA ILE A 50 -6.62 8.74 -11.06
C ILE A 50 -6.62 8.60 -9.54
N MET A 51 -7.49 9.33 -8.84
CA MET A 51 -7.64 9.19 -7.39
C MET A 51 -7.99 7.76 -6.98
N LYS A 52 -8.94 7.13 -7.69
CA LYS A 52 -9.32 5.74 -7.46
C LYS A 52 -8.15 4.78 -7.68
N LYS A 53 -7.34 5.00 -8.72
CA LYS A 53 -6.16 4.17 -8.99
C LYS A 53 -5.13 4.27 -7.86
N ILE A 54 -4.81 5.50 -7.43
CA ILE A 54 -3.88 5.74 -6.31
C ILE A 54 -4.40 5.05 -5.05
N TYR A 55 -5.69 5.19 -4.74
CA TYR A 55 -6.30 4.54 -3.59
C TYR A 55 -6.28 3.01 -3.67
N VAL A 56 -6.48 2.42 -4.85
CA VAL A 56 -6.41 0.95 -5.01
C VAL A 56 -4.97 0.45 -4.80
N GLU A 57 -3.97 1.21 -5.23
CA GLU A 57 -2.56 0.83 -5.05
C GLU A 57 -2.14 0.81 -3.57
N THR A 58 -2.67 1.70 -2.73
CA THR A 58 -2.41 1.66 -1.27
C THR A 58 -3.05 0.44 -0.61
N LEU A 59 -4.11 -0.12 -1.19
CA LEU A 59 -4.79 -1.34 -0.74
C LEU A 59 -4.20 -2.64 -1.33
N ALA A 60 -3.13 -2.55 -2.12
CA ALA A 60 -2.54 -3.72 -2.79
C ALA A 60 -1.85 -4.69 -1.83
N TYR A 61 -1.44 -4.22 -0.65
CA TYR A 61 -0.82 -5.04 0.38
C TYR A 61 -1.85 -5.68 1.31
N ARG A 62 -1.90 -7.02 1.33
CA ARG A 62 -2.84 -7.80 2.15
C ARG A 62 -2.03 -8.77 3.03
N PRO A 63 -1.75 -8.47 4.30
CA PRO A 63 -1.09 -9.42 5.18
C PRO A 63 -2.08 -10.57 5.47
N GLN A 64 -1.62 -11.81 5.30
CA GLN A 64 -2.39 -12.99 5.63
C GLN A 64 -1.61 -13.85 6.62
N ALA A 65 -2.31 -14.44 7.59
CA ALA A 65 -1.72 -15.40 8.49
C ALA A 65 -1.29 -16.66 7.71
N SER A 66 -0.02 -17.05 7.84
CA SER A 66 0.56 -18.12 7.02
C SER A 66 -0.04 -19.50 7.25
N PHE A 67 -0.78 -19.71 8.34
CA PHE A 67 -1.46 -20.98 8.62
C PHE A 67 -2.87 -21.06 8.02
N LEU A 68 -3.36 -19.99 7.39
CA LEU A 68 -4.66 -19.97 6.71
C LEU A 68 -4.48 -20.13 5.20
N PRO A 69 -5.39 -20.85 4.51
CA PRO A 69 -5.35 -20.97 3.05
C PRO A 69 -5.51 -19.61 2.40
N LYS A 70 -4.74 -19.34 1.34
CA LYS A 70 -4.77 -18.06 0.62
C LYS A 70 -6.19 -17.74 0.15
N VAL A 71 -6.65 -16.53 0.48
CA VAL A 71 -7.97 -16.09 0.05
C VAL A 71 -7.95 -15.87 -1.46
N GLU A 72 -8.93 -16.42 -2.16
CA GLU A 72 -9.10 -16.20 -3.60
C GLU A 72 -9.20 -14.70 -3.91
N TYR A 73 -8.62 -14.33 -5.05
CA TYR A 73 -8.65 -12.95 -5.48
C TYR A 73 -10.08 -12.55 -5.89
N ARG A 74 -10.70 -11.67 -5.09
CA ARG A 74 -12.00 -11.07 -5.36
C ARG A 74 -11.81 -9.58 -5.65
N GLY A 75 -11.91 -9.16 -6.91
CA GLY A 75 -11.84 -7.75 -7.32
C GLY A 75 -11.16 -7.51 -8.66
N SER A 76 -10.91 -6.24 -8.99
CA SER A 76 -10.23 -5.81 -10.23
C SER A 76 -8.91 -5.05 -9.99
N GLY A 77 -8.57 -4.75 -8.73
CA GLY A 77 -7.34 -4.05 -8.34
C GLY A 77 -6.15 -4.99 -8.19
N ARG A 78 -4.98 -4.63 -8.72
CA ARG A 78 -3.77 -5.47 -8.62
C ARG A 78 -3.40 -5.73 -7.16
N VAL A 79 -3.12 -6.99 -6.82
CA VAL A 79 -2.66 -7.39 -5.48
C VAL A 79 -1.20 -7.78 -5.57
N ASN A 80 -0.43 -7.32 -4.58
CA ASN A 80 0.98 -7.69 -4.49
C ASN A 80 1.12 -9.18 -4.19
N SER A 81 2.06 -9.84 -4.88
CA SER A 81 2.34 -11.25 -4.61
C SER A 81 2.79 -11.44 -3.16
N GLN A 82 2.07 -12.27 -2.41
CA GLN A 82 2.44 -12.63 -1.05
C GLN A 82 3.53 -13.70 -1.10
N LYS A 83 4.74 -13.32 -0.66
CA LYS A 83 5.87 -14.26 -0.55
C LYS A 83 5.59 -15.28 0.55
N GLU A 84 5.54 -16.55 0.17
CA GLU A 84 5.28 -17.63 1.11
C GLU A 84 6.44 -17.83 2.10
N SER A 85 6.10 -18.29 3.30
CA SER A 85 7.10 -18.65 4.31
C SER A 85 7.69 -20.03 3.99
N LYS A 86 8.96 -20.24 4.34
CA LYS A 86 9.62 -21.56 4.17
C LYS A 86 8.88 -22.67 4.92
N ARG A 87 8.33 -22.33 6.10
CA ARG A 87 7.55 -23.24 6.93
C ARG A 87 6.25 -23.67 6.23
N TYR A 88 5.51 -22.71 5.68
CA TYR A 88 4.28 -22.97 4.95
C TYR A 88 4.50 -23.91 3.75
N LEU A 89 5.55 -23.66 2.97
CA LEU A 89 5.92 -24.52 1.83
C LEU A 89 6.20 -25.98 2.27
N HIS A 90 6.84 -26.15 3.43
CA HIS A 90 7.13 -27.48 3.98
C HIS A 90 5.85 -28.18 4.47
N GLU A 91 4.94 -27.46 5.14
CA GLU A 91 3.66 -27.99 5.62
C GLU A 91 2.76 -28.42 4.44
N MET A 92 2.73 -27.64 3.36
CA MET A 92 2.01 -28.01 2.13
C MET A 92 2.59 -29.25 1.45
N ALA A 93 3.91 -29.35 1.34
CA ALA A 93 4.59 -30.50 0.71
C ALA A 93 4.44 -31.82 1.47
N THR A 94 4.11 -31.77 2.77
CA THR A 94 3.89 -32.97 3.59
C THR A 94 2.43 -33.45 3.52
N THR A 95 1.52 -32.59 3.06
CA THR A 95 0.06 -32.86 3.05
C THR A 95 -0.44 -33.33 1.67
N THR A 96 0.45 -33.44 0.68
CA THR A 96 0.16 -33.94 -0.68
C THR A 96 0.76 -35.32 -0.87
#